data_AF-A0A536TA70-F1
#
_entry.id   AF-A0A536TA70-F1
#
_cell.length_a   1.000
_cell.length_b   1.000
_cell.length_c   1.000
_cell.angle_alpha   90.00
_cell.angle_beta   90.00
_cell.angle_gamma   90.00
#
_symmetry.space_group_name_H-M   'P 1'
#
loop_
_entity.id
_entity.type
_entity.pdbx_description
1 polymer ?
#
loop_
_entity_poly.entity_id
_entity_poly.type
_entity_poly.pdbx_seq_one_letter_code
_entity_poly.pdbx_strand_id
1 'polypeptide(L)'
;ETGCRMIVVDPRFTRTAAKADEFVRIRSGTDIAFVFGMLYHIFKNGWEDKQYIHDRVYGMEKVREECMTKWTPDKVEEVCGVPEARVYQIAELMAKNRPSTVVWCMGQTQHTIGNAMVRASCILQLALGNIGVSGGGANIFRGHDNVQGATDVGPNPDSLPGYYGVAAGAWKHFAAVWGVDYDWIKGRFASQAMMEKPGMTVSRWIDGVLEKNELIDQDNNLRAVVYWGHAPNSQTRGKEMVEAMKKLDTLVVIDPYPSATAAMAAMVRKDGVYLLPACTQFETSGSVTASNRSLQWRERVITPLFESQTDQAIMYQFAKKFGFDKEFVKTLEIWKPDGDAKFDEPTPESMLKEINRSTWTIGYTGQSPERLKLHMKNQATF
;
A
#
# COMPACT_ATOMS: atom_id res chain seq x y z
N GLU A 1 18.77 -12.41 22.47
CA GLU A 1 18.24 -13.22 23.58
C GLU A 1 17.45 -14.49 23.17
N THR A 2 17.39 -14.91 21.89
CA THR A 2 16.81 -16.23 21.52
C THR A 2 17.61 -17.03 20.48
N GLY A 3 18.78 -16.56 20.06
CA GLY A 3 19.66 -17.28 19.11
C GLY A 3 19.27 -17.19 17.63
N CYS A 4 18.26 -16.37 17.26
CA CYS A 4 17.92 -16.12 15.85
C CYS A 4 19.08 -15.44 15.12
N ARG A 5 19.40 -15.94 13.92
CA ARG A 5 20.43 -15.38 13.04
C ARG A 5 19.82 -14.31 12.14
N MET A 6 20.49 -13.15 12.06
CA MET A 6 20.09 -12.04 11.20
C MET A 6 21.02 -11.91 9.99
N ILE A 7 20.43 -11.97 8.80
CA ILE A 7 21.11 -11.78 7.52
C ILE A 7 20.62 -10.47 6.92
N VAL A 8 21.55 -9.59 6.55
CA VAL A 8 21.25 -8.34 5.84
C VAL A 8 21.85 -8.40 4.44
N VAL A 9 20.98 -8.42 3.44
CA VAL A 9 21.34 -8.34 2.03
C VAL A 9 21.02 -6.92 1.54
N ASP A 10 22.05 -6.11 1.35
CA ASP A 10 21.89 -4.69 0.97
C ASP A 10 23.17 -4.23 0.23
N PRO A 11 23.08 -3.51 -0.89
CA PRO A 11 24.24 -2.88 -1.52
C PRO A 11 25.05 -1.96 -0.57
N ARG A 12 24.42 -1.44 0.48
CA ARG A 12 25.00 -0.52 1.46
C ARG A 12 25.17 -1.18 2.82
N PHE A 13 26.30 -0.88 3.48
CA PHE A 13 26.49 -1.28 4.87
C PHE A 13 25.76 -0.29 5.79
N THR A 14 24.55 -0.66 6.21
CA THR A 14 23.66 0.19 7.02
C THR A 14 23.82 -0.07 8.54
N ARG A 15 23.11 0.72 9.37
CA ARG A 15 23.03 0.47 10.82
C ARG A 15 22.44 -0.90 11.14
N THR A 16 21.52 -1.40 10.31
CA THR A 16 20.96 -2.75 10.43
C THR A 16 22.01 -3.80 10.10
N ALA A 17 22.78 -3.61 9.02
CA ALA A 17 23.89 -4.50 8.65
C ALA A 17 24.95 -4.60 9.76
N ALA A 18 25.24 -3.50 10.45
CA ALA A 18 26.19 -3.47 11.58
C ALA A 18 25.74 -4.31 12.79
N LYS A 19 24.49 -4.76 12.83
CA LYS A 19 23.95 -5.64 13.87
C LYS A 19 23.70 -7.06 13.37
N ALA A 20 23.94 -7.33 12.08
CA ALA A 20 23.68 -8.63 11.46
C ALA A 20 24.79 -9.63 11.79
N ASP A 21 24.43 -10.91 11.89
CA ASP A 21 25.41 -12.00 11.89
C ASP A 21 26.08 -12.11 10.52
N GLU A 22 25.31 -11.83 9.46
CA GLU A 22 25.75 -11.94 8.08
C GLU A 22 25.35 -10.71 7.29
N PHE A 23 26.34 -10.03 6.71
CA PHE A 23 26.10 -9.00 5.69
C PHE A 23 26.46 -9.55 4.31
N VAL A 24 25.60 -9.30 3.33
CA VAL A 24 25.82 -9.67 1.93
C VAL A 24 25.62 -8.43 1.07
N ARG A 25 26.69 -8.00 0.41
CA ARG A 25 26.64 -6.87 -0.52
C ARG A 25 26.40 -7.37 -1.94
N ILE A 26 25.15 -7.29 -2.39
CA ILE A 26 24.80 -7.52 -3.79
C ILE A 26 24.98 -6.23 -4.61
N ARG A 27 25.13 -6.35 -5.92
CA ARG A 27 24.97 -5.20 -6.84
C ARG A 27 23.51 -4.74 -6.84
N SER A 28 23.28 -3.44 -6.94
CA SER A 28 21.92 -2.89 -6.93
C SER A 28 21.07 -3.47 -8.07
N GLY A 29 19.87 -3.93 -7.76
CA GLY A 29 18.94 -4.49 -8.73
C GLY A 29 19.17 -5.96 -9.10
N THR A 30 20.07 -6.67 -8.41
CA THR A 30 20.44 -8.07 -8.72
C THR A 30 19.88 -9.10 -7.74
N ASP A 31 18.88 -8.71 -6.95
CA ASP A 31 18.24 -9.50 -5.91
C ASP A 31 17.73 -10.85 -6.41
N ILE A 32 17.13 -10.89 -7.60
CA ILE A 32 16.62 -12.12 -8.23
C ILE A 32 17.75 -13.12 -8.44
N ALA A 33 18.89 -12.68 -8.97
CA ALA A 33 20.04 -13.55 -9.22
C ALA A 33 20.59 -14.13 -7.90
N PHE A 34 20.69 -13.31 -6.86
CA PHE A 34 21.11 -13.77 -5.54
C PHE A 34 20.13 -14.80 -4.95
N VAL A 35 18.83 -14.51 -4.96
CA VAL A 35 17.80 -15.43 -4.45
C VAL A 35 17.74 -16.72 -5.26
N PHE A 36 17.87 -16.66 -6.58
CA PHE A 36 17.86 -17.85 -7.44
C PHE A 36 19.16 -18.67 -7.28
N GLY A 37 20.29 -18.03 -6.98
CA GLY A 37 21.51 -18.72 -6.56
C GLY A 37 21.35 -19.45 -5.22
N MET A 38 20.62 -18.87 -4.27
CA MET A 38 20.27 -19.60 -3.04
C MET A 38 19.38 -20.81 -3.33
N LEU A 39 18.38 -20.64 -4.18
CA LEU A 39 17.49 -21.74 -4.62
C LEU A 39 18.26 -22.85 -5.35
N TYR A 40 19.25 -22.50 -6.18
CA TYR A 40 20.15 -23.46 -6.82
C TYR A 40 20.78 -24.39 -5.78
N HIS A 41 21.37 -23.84 -4.71
CA HIS A 41 21.96 -24.65 -3.65
C HIS A 41 20.92 -25.41 -2.82
N ILE A 42 19.76 -24.81 -2.54
CA ILE A 42 18.68 -25.50 -1.82
C ILE A 42 18.24 -26.76 -2.59
N PHE A 43 17.97 -26.63 -3.89
CA PHE A 43 17.54 -27.75 -4.73
C PHE A 43 18.64 -28.78 -4.97
N LYS A 44 19.88 -28.34 -5.21
CA LYS A 44 21.02 -29.24 -5.44
C LYS A 44 21.30 -30.13 -4.22
N ASN A 45 21.06 -29.62 -3.01
CA ASN A 45 21.29 -30.34 -1.76
C ASN A 45 20.04 -31.02 -1.19
N GLY A 46 18.87 -30.89 -1.84
CA GLY A 46 17.62 -31.48 -1.36
C GLY A 46 17.09 -30.84 -0.07
N TRP A 47 17.40 -29.57 0.18
CA TRP A 47 17.00 -28.83 1.38
C TRP A 47 15.60 -28.22 1.31
N GLU A 48 14.96 -28.27 0.15
CA GLU A 48 13.59 -27.82 0.00
C GLU A 48 12.60 -28.64 0.83
N ASP A 49 11.47 -28.03 1.17
CA ASP A 49 10.37 -28.75 1.79
C ASP A 49 9.52 -29.48 0.76
N LYS A 50 9.87 -30.73 0.48
CA LYS A 50 9.18 -31.55 -0.52
C LYS A 50 7.71 -31.76 -0.21
N GLN A 51 7.36 -31.95 1.06
CA GLN A 51 5.97 -32.17 1.48
C GLN A 51 5.15 -30.88 1.30
N TYR A 52 5.68 -29.75 1.78
CA TYR A 52 5.02 -28.46 1.60
C TYR A 52 4.85 -28.09 0.12
N ILE A 53 5.90 -28.31 -0.69
CA ILE A 53 5.84 -28.06 -2.13
C ILE A 53 4.73 -28.89 -2.77
N HIS A 54 4.69 -30.19 -2.49
CA HIS A 54 3.66 -31.09 -2.99
C HIS A 54 2.25 -30.62 -2.59
N ASP A 55 2.06 -30.25 -1.32
CA ASP A 55 0.74 -29.97 -0.77
C ASP A 55 0.22 -28.58 -1.12
N ARG A 56 1.10 -27.59 -1.30
CA ARG A 56 0.74 -26.16 -1.28
C ARG A 56 1.28 -25.33 -2.44
N VAL A 57 2.21 -25.84 -3.24
CA VAL A 57 2.96 -25.02 -4.20
C VAL A 57 2.79 -25.51 -5.62
N TYR A 58 2.29 -24.62 -6.49
CA TYR A 58 2.19 -24.88 -7.92
C TYR A 58 3.40 -24.36 -8.69
N GLY A 59 3.95 -25.18 -9.59
CA GLY A 59 4.95 -24.77 -10.58
C GLY A 59 6.41 -24.71 -10.09
N MET A 60 6.72 -25.26 -8.90
CA MET A 60 8.08 -25.24 -8.34
C MET A 60 9.10 -25.98 -9.22
N GLU A 61 8.70 -27.02 -9.96
CA GLU A 61 9.62 -27.73 -10.86
C GLU A 61 10.14 -26.84 -12.02
N LYS A 62 9.33 -25.90 -12.52
CA LYS A 62 9.78 -24.93 -13.54
C LYS A 62 10.82 -23.97 -12.95
N VAL A 63 10.62 -23.55 -11.70
CA VAL A 63 11.58 -22.71 -10.97
C VAL A 63 12.88 -23.49 -10.73
N ARG A 64 12.78 -24.76 -10.33
CA ARG A 64 13.93 -25.66 -10.15
C ARG A 64 14.72 -25.78 -11.44
N GLU A 65 14.07 -26.12 -12.56
CA GLU A 65 14.72 -26.22 -13.87
C GLU A 65 15.45 -24.92 -14.24
N GLU A 66 14.79 -23.76 -14.09
CA GLU A 66 15.40 -22.46 -14.38
C GLU A 66 16.60 -22.15 -13.48
N CYS A 67 16.49 -22.39 -12.16
CA CYS A 67 17.60 -22.19 -11.24
C CYS A 67 18.79 -23.08 -11.61
N MET A 68 18.53 -24.37 -11.87
CA MET A 68 19.57 -25.37 -12.15
C MET A 68 20.27 -25.16 -13.50
N THR A 69 19.62 -24.52 -14.47
CA THR A 69 20.15 -24.36 -15.85
C THR A 69 20.67 -22.97 -16.15
N LYS A 70 20.01 -21.91 -15.66
CA LYS A 70 20.36 -20.52 -16.00
C LYS A 70 21.11 -19.78 -14.88
N TRP A 71 20.92 -20.20 -13.64
CA TRP A 71 21.48 -19.52 -12.46
C TRP A 71 22.53 -20.40 -11.77
N THR A 72 23.46 -20.91 -12.57
CA THR A 72 24.65 -21.60 -12.07
C THR A 72 25.50 -20.64 -11.23
N PRO A 73 26.34 -21.16 -10.31
CA PRO A 73 27.10 -20.30 -9.39
C PRO A 73 27.96 -19.24 -10.07
N ASP A 74 28.59 -19.56 -11.19
CA ASP A 74 29.36 -18.62 -12.01
C ASP A 74 28.50 -17.49 -12.57
N LYS A 75 27.27 -17.78 -13.02
CA LYS A 75 26.32 -16.78 -13.52
C LYS A 75 25.76 -15.90 -12.42
N VAL A 76 25.50 -16.48 -11.25
CA VAL A 76 25.05 -15.73 -10.07
C VAL A 76 26.13 -14.75 -9.63
N GLU A 77 27.37 -15.21 -9.50
CA GLU A 77 28.51 -14.35 -9.15
C GLU A 77 28.75 -13.27 -10.22
N GLU A 78 28.68 -13.63 -11.50
CA GLU A 78 28.78 -12.69 -12.62
C GLU A 78 27.74 -11.57 -12.52
N VAL A 79 26.50 -11.86 -12.12
CA VAL A 79 25.41 -10.89 -12.06
C VAL A 79 25.41 -10.11 -10.74
N CYS A 80 25.30 -10.78 -9.60
CA CYS A 80 25.09 -10.12 -8.31
C CYS A 80 26.39 -9.74 -7.59
N GLY A 81 27.54 -10.25 -8.04
CA GLY A 81 28.86 -9.97 -7.47
C GLY A 81 29.14 -10.69 -6.14
N VAL A 82 28.32 -11.67 -5.75
CA VAL A 82 28.51 -12.46 -4.53
C VAL A 82 29.14 -13.81 -4.88
N PRO A 83 30.30 -14.17 -4.30
CA PRO A 83 30.95 -15.44 -4.57
C PRO A 83 30.09 -16.66 -4.20
N GLU A 84 30.21 -17.77 -4.95
CA GLU A 84 29.45 -19.01 -4.71
C GLU A 84 29.47 -19.44 -3.24
N ALA A 85 30.66 -19.49 -2.63
CA ALA A 85 30.82 -19.93 -1.24
C ALA A 85 29.94 -19.10 -0.28
N ARG A 86 29.76 -17.81 -0.57
CA ARG A 86 28.93 -16.92 0.22
C ARG A 86 27.45 -17.18 -0.04
N VAL A 87 27.02 -17.37 -1.29
CA VAL A 87 25.63 -17.71 -1.62
C VAL A 87 25.24 -19.06 -0.99
N TYR A 88 26.11 -20.07 -1.09
CA TYR A 88 25.95 -21.38 -0.46
C TYR A 88 25.76 -21.25 1.06
N GLN A 89 26.64 -20.50 1.73
CA GLN A 89 26.58 -20.31 3.18
C GLN A 89 25.24 -19.71 3.62
N ILE A 90 24.73 -18.70 2.90
CA ILE A 90 23.45 -18.06 3.22
C ILE A 90 22.27 -18.99 2.94
N ALA A 91 22.30 -19.73 1.83
CA ALA A 91 21.30 -20.74 1.51
C ALA A 91 21.22 -21.84 2.57
N GLU A 92 22.38 -22.35 3.00
CA GLU A 92 22.50 -23.36 4.05
C GLU A 92 21.98 -22.82 5.39
N LEU A 93 22.37 -21.60 5.76
CA LEU A 93 21.96 -20.98 7.01
C LEU A 93 20.43 -20.86 7.07
N MET A 94 19.78 -20.39 6.01
CA MET A 94 18.32 -20.31 5.95
C MET A 94 17.64 -21.69 5.93
N ALA A 95 18.18 -22.65 5.18
CA ALA A 95 17.62 -24.00 5.08
C ALA A 95 17.69 -24.78 6.40
N LYS A 96 18.78 -24.64 7.16
CA LYS A 96 19.01 -25.36 8.42
C LYS A 96 18.37 -24.68 9.64
N ASN A 97 17.91 -23.43 9.52
CA ASN A 97 17.27 -22.68 10.61
C ASN A 97 15.83 -22.32 10.24
N ARG A 98 14.96 -23.34 10.18
CA ARG A 98 13.55 -23.19 9.84
C ARG A 98 12.65 -23.24 11.09
N PRO A 99 11.55 -22.46 11.16
CA PRO A 99 11.13 -21.50 10.15
C PRO A 99 12.03 -20.26 10.10
N SER A 100 12.25 -19.73 8.90
CA SER A 100 12.94 -18.45 8.67
C SER A 100 11.96 -17.46 8.03
N THR A 101 12.26 -16.16 8.07
CA THR A 101 11.44 -15.14 7.41
C THR A 101 12.29 -14.21 6.55
N VAL A 102 11.70 -13.73 5.45
CA VAL A 102 12.28 -12.65 4.64
C VAL A 102 11.50 -11.38 4.90
N VAL A 103 12.22 -10.33 5.28
CA VAL A 103 11.67 -8.99 5.52
C VAL A 103 12.24 -8.02 4.48
N TRP A 104 11.39 -7.23 3.83
CA TRP A 104 11.84 -6.20 2.87
C TRP A 104 11.05 -4.89 3.00
N CYS A 105 11.56 -3.88 2.30
CA CYS A 105 10.94 -2.56 2.16
C CYS A 105 11.24 -2.03 0.74
N MET A 106 11.61 -0.76 0.63
CA MET A 106 11.75 -0.06 -0.65
C MET A 106 12.90 -0.55 -1.53
N GLY A 107 13.93 -1.16 -0.94
CA GLY A 107 15.08 -1.70 -1.69
C GLY A 107 14.72 -2.79 -2.71
N GLN A 108 13.60 -3.50 -2.52
CA GLN A 108 13.09 -4.44 -3.53
C GLN A 108 11.98 -3.83 -4.39
N THR A 109 11.16 -2.94 -3.83
CA THR A 109 9.94 -2.47 -4.51
C THR A 109 10.18 -1.27 -5.43
N GLN A 110 11.20 -0.43 -5.18
CA GLN A 110 11.52 0.75 -6.01
C GLN A 110 12.43 0.41 -7.19
N HIS A 111 12.09 -0.66 -7.91
CA HIS A 111 12.74 -1.10 -9.13
C HIS A 111 11.70 -1.29 -10.23
N THR A 112 12.08 -1.10 -11.49
CA THR A 112 11.22 -1.39 -12.66
C THR A 112 10.79 -2.87 -12.71
N ILE A 113 11.55 -3.74 -12.06
CA ILE A 113 11.29 -5.18 -11.89
C ILE A 113 10.94 -5.56 -10.44
N GLY A 114 10.48 -4.60 -9.63
CA GLY A 114 10.25 -4.81 -8.19
C GLY A 114 9.19 -5.88 -7.89
N ASN A 115 8.20 -6.05 -8.78
CA ASN A 115 7.23 -7.15 -8.68
C ASN A 115 7.91 -8.53 -8.77
N ALA A 116 8.89 -8.69 -9.66
CA ALA A 116 9.64 -9.93 -9.85
C ALA A 116 10.62 -10.18 -8.68
N MET A 117 11.23 -9.13 -8.12
CA MET A 117 12.08 -9.22 -6.93
C MET A 117 11.30 -9.73 -5.71
N VAL A 118 10.14 -9.13 -5.44
CA VAL A 118 9.28 -9.57 -4.32
C VAL A 118 8.79 -11.00 -4.57
N ARG A 119 8.42 -11.33 -5.82
CA ARG A 119 8.02 -12.70 -6.19
C ARG A 119 9.14 -13.71 -5.95
N ALA A 120 10.39 -13.38 -6.27
CA ALA A 120 11.55 -14.24 -6.01
C ALA A 120 11.70 -14.53 -4.50
N SER A 121 11.58 -13.51 -3.65
CA SER A 121 11.59 -13.67 -2.18
C SER A 121 10.47 -14.59 -1.68
N CYS A 122 9.26 -14.47 -2.25
CA CYS A 122 8.16 -15.38 -1.93
C CYS A 122 8.43 -16.82 -2.40
N ILE A 123 9.00 -17.00 -3.60
CA ILE A 123 9.37 -18.33 -4.12
C ILE A 123 10.38 -19.02 -3.20
N LEU A 124 11.39 -18.29 -2.71
CA LEU A 124 12.35 -18.82 -1.73
C LEU A 124 11.65 -19.34 -0.46
N GLN A 125 10.72 -18.56 0.08
CA GLN A 125 9.98 -18.95 1.28
C GLN A 125 9.01 -20.12 1.03
N LEU A 126 8.43 -20.23 -0.17
CA LEU A 126 7.62 -21.39 -0.58
C LEU A 126 8.47 -22.65 -0.74
N ALA A 127 9.66 -22.55 -1.35
CA ALA A 127 10.59 -23.67 -1.49
C ALA A 127 11.06 -24.20 -0.12
N LEU A 128 11.24 -23.30 0.84
CA LEU A 128 11.58 -23.62 2.22
C LEU A 128 10.36 -23.82 3.12
N GLY A 129 9.14 -24.02 2.61
CA GLY A 129 7.95 -24.29 3.43
C GLY A 129 7.71 -23.34 4.60
N ASN A 130 8.14 -22.08 4.49
CA ASN A 130 8.10 -21.10 5.58
C ASN A 130 6.83 -20.21 5.52
N ILE A 131 5.92 -20.44 4.57
CA ILE A 131 4.68 -19.69 4.45
C ILE A 131 3.55 -20.39 5.22
N GLY A 132 2.84 -19.64 6.07
CA GLY A 132 1.72 -20.16 6.87
C GLY A 132 2.12 -20.78 8.20
N VAL A 133 3.34 -20.51 8.68
CA VAL A 133 3.88 -20.97 9.97
C VAL A 133 4.34 -19.80 10.83
N SER A 134 4.22 -19.92 12.16
CA SER A 134 4.69 -18.90 13.10
C SER A 134 6.22 -18.73 13.00
N GLY A 135 6.70 -17.49 13.00
CA GLY A 135 8.12 -17.16 12.78
C GLY A 135 8.59 -17.22 11.32
N GLY A 136 7.74 -17.70 10.40
CA GLY A 136 7.99 -17.71 8.96
C GLY A 136 7.45 -16.49 8.22
N GLY A 137 7.33 -16.61 6.91
CA GLY A 137 6.61 -15.67 6.07
C GLY A 137 7.49 -14.78 5.18
N ALA A 138 6.82 -14.13 4.25
CA ALA A 138 7.36 -13.08 3.39
C ALA A 138 6.74 -11.75 3.82
N ASN A 139 7.49 -10.96 4.58
CA ASN A 139 6.99 -9.80 5.31
C ASN A 139 7.48 -8.48 4.70
N ILE A 140 6.54 -7.64 4.28
CA ILE A 140 6.84 -6.28 3.84
C ILE A 140 6.62 -5.30 5.00
N PHE A 141 7.66 -4.54 5.34
CA PHE A 141 7.50 -3.37 6.19
C PHE A 141 7.09 -2.20 5.31
N ARG A 142 5.87 -1.71 5.55
CA ARG A 142 5.31 -0.58 4.83
C ARG A 142 5.65 0.70 5.61
N GLY A 143 6.11 1.72 4.89
CA GLY A 143 6.77 2.87 5.51
C GLY A 143 5.84 3.82 6.28
N HIS A 144 4.71 4.19 5.69
CA HIS A 144 3.77 5.11 6.33
C HIS A 144 2.91 4.42 7.39
N ASP A 145 2.56 5.17 8.41
CA ASP A 145 1.83 4.76 9.61
C ASP A 145 0.48 4.09 9.33
N ASN A 146 -0.20 4.47 8.24
CA ASN A 146 -1.51 3.93 7.86
C ASN A 146 -1.63 3.51 6.38
N VAL A 147 -0.51 3.30 5.66
CA VAL A 147 -0.60 2.86 4.24
C VAL A 147 -1.27 1.49 4.11
N GLN A 148 -1.16 0.64 5.14
CA GLN A 148 -1.90 -0.62 5.20
C GLN A 148 -3.41 -0.34 5.27
N GLY A 149 -3.86 0.49 6.21
CA GLY A 149 -5.27 0.82 6.37
C GLY A 149 -5.85 1.57 5.16
N ALA A 150 -5.08 2.47 4.56
CA ALA A 150 -5.44 3.10 3.28
C ALA A 150 -5.66 2.03 2.21
N THR A 151 -4.73 1.07 2.06
CA THR A 151 -4.91 -0.04 1.09
C THR A 151 -6.16 -0.87 1.41
N ASP A 152 -6.43 -1.13 2.69
CA ASP A 152 -7.58 -1.92 3.14
C ASP A 152 -8.92 -1.23 2.82
N VAL A 153 -9.00 0.10 2.91
CA VAL A 153 -10.21 0.86 2.56
C VAL A 153 -10.31 1.24 1.07
N GLY A 154 -9.31 0.88 0.25
CA GLY A 154 -9.41 0.84 -1.20
C GLY A 154 -9.52 2.16 -1.97
N PRO A 155 -8.78 3.26 -1.66
CA PRO A 155 -8.60 4.38 -2.58
C PRO A 155 -7.62 4.01 -3.72
N ASN A 156 -7.65 2.76 -4.17
CA ASN A 156 -6.83 2.24 -5.26
C ASN A 156 -7.66 2.24 -6.55
N PRO A 157 -7.05 2.50 -7.70
CA PRO A 157 -7.79 2.60 -8.95
C PRO A 157 -8.39 1.25 -9.41
N ASP A 158 -7.91 0.13 -8.90
CA ASP A 158 -8.22 -1.23 -9.38
C ASP A 158 -9.07 -2.07 -8.41
N SER A 159 -9.39 -1.54 -7.22
CA SER A 159 -10.12 -2.28 -6.19
C SER A 159 -11.06 -1.41 -5.38
N LEU A 160 -12.20 -1.99 -4.99
CA LEU A 160 -13.03 -1.54 -3.89
C LEU A 160 -12.42 -1.93 -2.53
N PRO A 161 -12.95 -1.42 -1.40
CA PRO A 161 -12.43 -1.77 -0.07
C PRO A 161 -12.33 -3.28 0.15
N GLY A 162 -11.42 -3.73 1.02
CA GLY A 162 -11.25 -5.15 1.34
C GLY A 162 -10.63 -5.99 0.23
N TYR A 163 -9.93 -5.37 -0.72
CA TYR A 163 -9.32 -6.02 -1.90
C TYR A 163 -10.33 -6.66 -2.86
N TYR A 164 -11.56 -6.15 -2.88
CA TYR A 164 -12.54 -6.57 -3.87
C TYR A 164 -12.19 -5.92 -5.20
N GLY A 165 -12.11 -6.69 -6.29
CA GLY A 165 -11.96 -6.11 -7.63
C GLY A 165 -13.15 -5.23 -8.02
N VAL A 166 -13.05 -4.51 -9.12
CA VAL A 166 -14.09 -3.58 -9.60
C VAL A 166 -15.22 -4.25 -10.42
N ALA A 167 -15.40 -5.57 -10.30
CA ALA A 167 -16.45 -6.30 -11.03
C ALA A 167 -17.86 -5.99 -10.49
N ALA A 168 -18.90 -6.18 -11.31
CA ALA A 168 -20.30 -5.92 -10.93
C ALA A 168 -20.73 -6.55 -9.59
N GLY A 169 -20.28 -7.77 -9.30
CA GLY A 169 -20.60 -8.45 -8.04
C GLY A 169 -20.05 -7.73 -6.80
N ALA A 170 -18.83 -7.20 -6.90
CA ALA A 170 -18.22 -6.43 -5.82
C ALA A 170 -18.95 -5.09 -5.62
N TRP A 171 -19.29 -4.40 -6.70
CA TRP A 171 -20.08 -3.18 -6.62
C TRP A 171 -21.46 -3.40 -5.99
N LYS A 172 -22.14 -4.51 -6.30
CA LYS A 172 -23.42 -4.86 -5.65
C LYS A 172 -23.26 -5.14 -4.16
N HIS A 173 -22.17 -5.79 -3.75
CA HIS A 173 -21.83 -5.96 -2.33
C HIS A 173 -21.70 -4.61 -1.63
N PHE A 174 -20.92 -3.67 -2.19
CA PHE A 174 -20.73 -2.35 -1.59
C PHE A 174 -21.98 -1.47 -1.65
N ALA A 175 -22.77 -1.55 -2.72
CA ALA A 175 -24.09 -0.91 -2.80
C ALA A 175 -24.98 -1.32 -1.62
N ALA A 176 -25.03 -2.63 -1.30
CA ALA A 176 -25.78 -3.13 -0.16
C ALA A 176 -25.22 -2.65 1.19
N VAL A 177 -23.89 -2.64 1.37
CA VAL A 177 -23.23 -2.13 2.59
C VAL A 177 -23.56 -0.66 2.82
N TRP A 178 -23.41 0.18 1.79
CA TRP A 178 -23.68 1.62 1.85
C TRP A 178 -25.18 1.94 1.84
N GLY A 179 -26.02 0.92 1.62
CA GLY A 179 -27.46 1.07 1.44
C GLY A 179 -27.84 1.85 0.18
N VAL A 180 -26.92 2.10 -0.75
CA VAL A 180 -27.15 2.89 -1.97
C VAL A 180 -27.60 1.96 -3.09
N ASP A 181 -28.52 2.43 -3.94
CA ASP A 181 -28.99 1.66 -5.08
C ASP A 181 -27.86 1.42 -6.10
N TYR A 182 -27.73 0.19 -6.59
CA TYR A 182 -26.68 -0.17 -7.54
C TYR A 182 -26.81 0.58 -8.87
N ASP A 183 -28.04 0.76 -9.36
CA ASP A 183 -28.26 1.47 -10.63
C ASP A 183 -28.00 2.97 -10.47
N TRP A 184 -28.24 3.55 -9.30
CA TRP A 184 -27.79 4.90 -8.97
C TRP A 184 -26.26 5.04 -9.04
N ILE A 185 -25.51 4.10 -8.41
CA ILE A 185 -24.04 4.10 -8.44
C ILE A 185 -23.56 3.97 -9.88
N LYS A 186 -24.11 2.99 -10.62
CA LYS A 186 -23.80 2.77 -12.03
C LYS A 186 -24.05 4.03 -12.87
N GLY A 187 -25.12 4.76 -12.59
CA GLY A 187 -25.43 6.04 -13.23
C GLY A 187 -24.47 7.20 -12.89
N ARG A 188 -23.49 7.00 -12.01
CA ARG A 188 -22.39 7.96 -11.76
C ARG A 188 -21.20 7.75 -12.70
N PHE A 189 -21.18 6.66 -13.47
CA PHE A 189 -20.14 6.34 -14.45
C PHE A 189 -20.65 6.55 -15.87
N ALA A 190 -19.76 6.86 -16.80
CA ALA A 190 -20.11 7.03 -18.22
C ALA A 190 -20.68 5.75 -18.85
N SER A 191 -20.23 4.58 -18.38
CA SER A 191 -20.73 3.27 -18.78
C SER A 191 -20.39 2.22 -17.73
N GLN A 192 -21.01 1.04 -17.82
CA GLN A 192 -20.63 -0.11 -16.98
C GLN A 192 -19.19 -0.57 -17.26
N ALA A 193 -18.74 -0.50 -18.52
CA ALA A 193 -17.37 -0.83 -18.85
C ALA A 193 -16.37 0.09 -18.12
N MET A 194 -16.67 1.40 -18.01
CA MET A 194 -15.82 2.34 -17.27
C MET A 194 -15.89 2.14 -15.76
N MET A 195 -17.03 1.73 -15.22
CA MET A 195 -17.20 1.39 -13.80
C MET A 195 -16.39 0.15 -13.38
N GLU A 196 -16.25 -0.81 -14.29
CA GLU A 196 -15.56 -2.09 -14.05
C GLU A 196 -14.09 -2.10 -14.55
N LYS A 197 -13.58 -0.94 -14.96
CA LYS A 197 -12.22 -0.78 -15.44
C LYS A 197 -11.33 -0.13 -14.38
N PRO A 198 -10.11 -0.63 -14.17
CA PRO A 198 -9.14 0.06 -13.33
C PRO A 198 -8.92 1.52 -13.77
N GLY A 199 -8.93 2.43 -12.81
CA GLY A 199 -8.58 3.82 -13.02
C GLY A 199 -7.09 4.03 -13.27
N MET A 200 -6.70 5.30 -13.43
CA MET A 200 -5.30 5.65 -13.59
C MET A 200 -4.56 5.65 -12.25
N THR A 201 -3.34 5.11 -12.22
CA THR A 201 -2.48 5.14 -11.04
C THR A 201 -1.92 6.55 -10.80
N VAL A 202 -1.71 6.88 -9.53
CA VAL A 202 -1.14 8.18 -9.14
C VAL A 202 0.22 8.44 -9.77
N SER A 203 1.02 7.44 -10.14
CA SER A 203 2.32 7.62 -10.80
C SER A 203 2.22 8.01 -12.28
N ARG A 204 1.04 7.87 -12.90
CA ARG A 204 0.80 8.12 -14.32
C ARG A 204 -0.11 9.32 -14.57
N TRP A 205 -0.51 10.06 -13.53
CA TRP A 205 -1.40 11.23 -13.67
C TRP A 205 -0.87 12.27 -14.68
N ILE A 206 0.45 12.47 -14.72
CA ILE A 206 1.14 13.35 -15.67
C ILE A 206 0.82 12.94 -17.10
N ASP A 207 0.83 11.63 -17.37
CA ASP A 207 0.53 11.07 -18.69
C ASP A 207 -0.93 11.32 -19.04
N GLY A 208 -1.85 11.13 -18.09
CA GLY A 208 -3.26 11.45 -18.34
C GLY A 208 -3.52 12.93 -18.66
N VAL A 209 -2.63 13.85 -18.30
CA VAL A 209 -2.72 15.28 -18.67
C VAL A 209 -2.00 15.58 -19.99
N LEU A 210 -0.82 14.99 -20.20
CA LEU A 210 0.09 15.39 -21.28
C LEU A 210 0.01 14.52 -22.53
N GLU A 211 -0.28 13.23 -22.38
CA GLU A 211 -0.30 12.28 -23.49
C GLU A 211 -1.55 12.44 -24.36
N LYS A 212 -1.47 11.92 -25.59
CA LYS A 212 -2.63 11.87 -26.47
C LYS A 212 -3.61 10.81 -25.99
N ASN A 213 -4.92 11.09 -26.09
CA ASN A 213 -5.98 10.14 -25.72
C ASN A 213 -5.81 8.74 -26.36
N GLU A 214 -5.30 8.66 -27.60
CA GLU A 214 -5.05 7.39 -28.29
C GLU A 214 -3.97 6.50 -27.63
N LEU A 215 -3.14 7.06 -26.74
CA LEU A 215 -2.06 6.37 -26.02
C LEU A 215 -2.39 6.09 -24.55
N ILE A 216 -3.55 6.55 -24.07
CA ILE A 216 -4.00 6.34 -22.70
C ILE A 216 -5.28 5.53 -22.71
N ASP A 217 -5.40 4.62 -21.76
CA ASP A 217 -6.56 3.72 -21.66
C ASP A 217 -7.76 4.41 -20.97
N GLN A 218 -8.05 5.67 -21.37
CA GLN A 218 -9.08 6.56 -20.82
C GLN A 218 -9.63 7.45 -21.95
N ASP A 219 -10.93 7.76 -21.90
CA ASP A 219 -11.61 8.46 -23.01
C ASP A 219 -11.13 9.92 -23.19
N ASN A 220 -10.75 10.58 -22.09
CA ASN A 220 -10.37 11.99 -22.09
C ASN A 220 -9.16 12.25 -21.19
N ASN A 221 -8.36 13.25 -21.56
CA ASN A 221 -7.31 13.80 -20.71
C ASN A 221 -7.85 14.28 -19.35
N LEU A 222 -7.05 14.13 -18.31
CA LEU A 222 -7.33 14.70 -17.01
C LEU A 222 -7.31 16.23 -17.05
N ARG A 223 -8.40 16.84 -16.58
CA ARG A 223 -8.55 18.30 -16.49
C ARG A 223 -8.43 18.83 -15.06
N ALA A 224 -8.64 17.97 -14.06
CA ALA A 224 -8.55 18.31 -12.66
C ALA A 224 -7.81 17.24 -11.86
N VAL A 225 -7.07 17.66 -10.84
CA VAL A 225 -6.38 16.78 -9.88
C VAL A 225 -6.64 17.26 -8.46
N VAL A 226 -6.94 16.32 -7.56
CA VAL A 226 -7.05 16.57 -6.12
C VAL A 226 -5.92 15.80 -5.43
N TYR A 227 -4.96 16.51 -4.87
CA TYR A 227 -3.94 15.95 -3.98
C TYR A 227 -4.44 16.06 -2.53
N TRP A 228 -4.72 14.92 -1.90
CA TRP A 228 -5.27 14.85 -0.55
C TRP A 228 -4.31 14.08 0.36
N GLY A 229 -3.71 14.77 1.33
CA GLY A 229 -2.74 14.18 2.27
C GLY A 229 -1.53 13.56 1.57
N HIS A 230 -1.13 14.11 0.42
CA HIS A 230 -0.09 13.54 -0.44
C HIS A 230 0.72 14.64 -1.13
N ALA A 231 2.02 14.41 -1.32
CA ALA A 231 2.93 15.30 -2.04
C ALA A 231 3.66 14.58 -3.20
N PRO A 232 3.84 15.22 -4.38
CA PRO A 232 4.40 14.60 -5.58
C PRO A 232 5.92 14.43 -5.53
N ASN A 233 6.60 14.93 -4.51
CA ASN A 233 8.04 14.77 -4.34
C ASN A 233 8.48 13.31 -4.12
N SER A 234 7.54 12.40 -3.89
CA SER A 234 7.76 10.93 -3.91
C SER A 234 7.84 10.34 -5.32
N GLN A 235 7.46 11.09 -6.35
CA GLN A 235 7.46 10.66 -7.75
C GLN A 235 8.69 11.17 -8.50
N THR A 236 9.18 10.36 -9.45
CA THR A 236 10.16 10.80 -10.45
C THR A 236 9.39 11.53 -11.57
N ARG A 237 10.03 12.46 -12.30
CA ARG A 237 9.44 13.35 -13.36
C ARG A 237 8.93 14.74 -12.93
N GLY A 238 9.56 15.36 -11.91
CA GLY A 238 9.15 16.69 -11.42
C GLY A 238 9.02 17.79 -12.48
N LYS A 239 9.88 17.82 -13.52
CA LYS A 239 9.76 18.78 -14.63
C LYS A 239 8.46 18.60 -15.43
N GLU A 240 8.12 17.35 -15.74
CA GLU A 240 6.90 17.04 -16.49
C GLU A 240 5.65 17.25 -15.65
N MET A 241 5.73 17.04 -14.32
CA MET A 241 4.65 17.42 -13.40
C MET A 241 4.35 18.92 -13.49
N VAL A 242 5.38 19.76 -13.54
CA VAL A 242 5.20 21.22 -13.68
C VAL A 242 4.52 21.55 -15.01
N GLU A 243 4.90 20.90 -16.12
CA GLU A 243 4.22 21.08 -17.41
C GLU A 243 2.77 20.58 -17.38
N ALA A 244 2.49 19.45 -16.72
CA ALA A 244 1.14 18.95 -16.53
C ALA A 244 0.29 19.93 -15.70
N MET A 245 0.85 20.48 -14.61
CA MET A 245 0.15 21.45 -13.77
C MET A 245 -0.30 22.69 -14.54
N LYS A 246 0.47 23.17 -15.53
CA LYS A 246 0.08 24.30 -16.39
C LYS A 246 -1.17 24.02 -17.25
N LYS A 247 -1.42 22.76 -17.59
CA LYS A 247 -2.54 22.34 -18.45
C LYS A 247 -3.80 21.95 -17.69
N LEU A 248 -3.70 21.73 -16.37
CA LEU A 248 -4.88 21.46 -15.55
C LEU A 248 -5.75 22.71 -15.43
N ASP A 249 -7.07 22.54 -15.58
CA ASP A 249 -8.01 23.61 -15.25
C ASP A 249 -8.03 23.85 -13.73
N THR A 250 -8.05 22.77 -12.96
CA THR A 250 -8.20 22.82 -11.50
C THR A 250 -7.18 21.91 -10.81
N LEU A 251 -6.50 22.45 -9.81
CA LEU A 251 -5.69 21.68 -8.87
C LEU A 251 -6.15 21.99 -7.45
N VAL A 252 -6.56 20.98 -6.71
CA VAL A 252 -6.92 21.12 -5.30
C VAL A 252 -5.87 20.42 -4.46
N VAL A 253 -5.36 21.09 -3.43
CA VAL A 253 -4.44 20.52 -2.44
C VAL A 253 -5.13 20.57 -1.08
N ILE A 254 -5.33 19.41 -0.48
CA ILE A 254 -5.97 19.21 0.82
C ILE A 254 -4.91 18.63 1.74
N ASP A 255 -4.37 19.44 2.63
CA ASP A 255 -3.20 19.11 3.43
C ASP A 255 -3.14 20.02 4.68
N PRO A 256 -2.65 19.53 5.82
CA PRO A 256 -2.37 20.39 6.97
C PRO A 256 -1.26 21.42 6.71
N TYR A 257 -0.42 21.22 5.70
CA TYR A 257 0.70 22.10 5.38
C TYR A 257 0.72 22.50 3.89
N PRO A 258 1.31 23.65 3.54
CA PRO A 258 1.65 23.96 2.15
C PRO A 258 2.65 22.93 1.59
N SER A 259 2.13 21.89 0.93
CA SER A 259 2.93 20.76 0.46
C SER A 259 3.80 21.11 -0.75
N ALA A 260 4.69 20.19 -1.14
CA ALA A 260 5.47 20.35 -2.37
C ALA A 260 4.57 20.55 -3.61
N THR A 261 3.36 19.98 -3.62
CA THR A 261 2.36 20.21 -4.68
C THR A 261 1.99 21.69 -4.76
N ALA A 262 1.65 22.28 -3.61
CA ALA A 262 1.23 23.67 -3.52
C ALA A 262 2.36 24.61 -3.97
N ALA A 263 3.58 24.35 -3.49
CA ALA A 263 4.77 25.10 -3.90
C ALA A 263 5.03 24.97 -5.41
N MET A 264 4.98 23.76 -5.97
CA MET A 264 5.21 23.53 -7.40
C MET A 264 4.15 24.20 -8.27
N ALA A 265 2.89 24.15 -7.87
CA ALA A 265 1.80 24.81 -8.58
C ALA A 265 1.95 26.33 -8.55
N ALA A 266 2.32 26.91 -7.42
CA ALA A 266 2.54 28.34 -7.26
C ALA A 266 3.69 28.88 -8.14
N MET A 267 4.63 28.03 -8.57
CA MET A 267 5.67 28.45 -9.52
C MET A 267 5.12 28.76 -10.92
N VAL A 268 3.99 28.16 -11.31
CA VAL A 268 3.50 28.20 -12.69
C VAL A 268 2.05 28.62 -12.85
N ARG A 269 1.31 28.78 -11.74
CA ARG A 269 -0.10 29.17 -11.74
C ARG A 269 -0.36 30.28 -10.73
N LYS A 270 -1.29 31.16 -11.08
CA LYS A 270 -1.91 32.15 -10.18
C LYS A 270 -3.38 31.83 -9.87
N ASP A 271 -4.07 31.17 -10.81
CA ASP A 271 -5.49 30.87 -10.73
C ASP A 271 -5.77 29.37 -10.89
N GLY A 272 -6.94 28.94 -10.40
CA GLY A 272 -7.43 27.56 -10.47
C GLY A 272 -6.64 26.55 -9.62
N VAL A 273 -5.90 27.06 -8.63
CA VAL A 273 -5.28 26.26 -7.57
C VAL A 273 -5.98 26.60 -6.26
N TYR A 274 -6.48 25.58 -5.57
CA TYR A 274 -7.19 25.73 -4.28
C TYR A 274 -6.43 24.98 -3.20
N LEU A 275 -6.19 25.65 -2.07
CA LEU A 275 -5.62 25.06 -0.87
C LEU A 275 -6.71 24.95 0.18
N LEU A 276 -7.02 23.75 0.63
CA LEU A 276 -8.00 23.51 1.69
C LEU A 276 -7.25 23.01 2.93
N PRO A 277 -7.28 23.76 4.06
CA PRO A 277 -6.56 23.38 5.26
C PRO A 277 -7.24 22.17 5.92
N ALA A 278 -6.53 21.03 5.95
CA ALA A 278 -6.97 19.83 6.63
C ALA A 278 -6.40 19.77 8.06
N CYS A 279 -7.12 19.09 8.96
CA CYS A 279 -6.61 18.77 10.29
C CYS A 279 -5.36 17.87 10.23
N THR A 280 -4.46 18.04 11.20
CA THR A 280 -3.40 17.07 11.49
C THR A 280 -3.94 15.83 12.21
N GLN A 281 -3.13 14.77 12.33
CA GLN A 281 -3.53 13.57 13.10
C GLN A 281 -3.85 13.84 14.58
N PHE A 282 -3.42 14.98 15.15
CA PHE A 282 -3.69 15.32 16.55
C PHE A 282 -5.07 15.98 16.76
N GLU A 283 -5.66 16.49 15.68
CA GLU A 283 -6.95 17.19 15.67
C GLU A 283 -8.12 16.28 15.30
N THR A 284 -7.86 15.01 14.98
CA THR A 284 -8.85 14.01 14.57
C THR A 284 -8.73 12.72 15.38
N SER A 285 -9.71 11.83 15.24
CA SER A 285 -9.72 10.49 15.82
C SER A 285 -10.12 9.46 14.76
N GLY A 286 -9.84 8.18 15.02
CA GLY A 286 -10.24 7.10 14.14
C GLY A 286 -9.31 5.90 14.19
N SER A 287 -9.61 4.89 13.37
CA SER A 287 -8.78 3.69 13.28
C SER A 287 -7.63 3.83 12.30
N VAL A 288 -6.50 3.21 12.64
CA VAL A 288 -5.37 2.99 11.72
C VAL A 288 -4.94 1.54 11.73
N THR A 289 -4.30 1.11 10.66
CA THR A 289 -3.82 -0.26 10.48
C THR A 289 -2.31 -0.24 10.25
N ALA A 290 -1.58 -0.94 11.11
CA ALA A 290 -0.12 -1.06 11.04
C ALA A 290 0.33 -2.07 9.96
N SER A 291 1.64 -2.12 9.67
CA SER A 291 2.22 -3.01 8.64
C SER A 291 1.88 -4.49 8.84
N ASN A 292 1.75 -4.94 10.08
CA ASN A 292 1.37 -6.31 10.42
C ASN A 292 -0.16 -6.56 10.38
N ARG A 293 -0.93 -5.61 9.85
CA ARG A 293 -2.40 -5.61 9.79
C ARG A 293 -3.10 -5.54 11.15
N SER A 294 -2.42 -5.09 12.20
CA SER A 294 -3.07 -4.79 13.47
C SER A 294 -3.78 -3.43 13.41
N LEU A 295 -5.05 -3.40 13.82
CA LEU A 295 -5.85 -2.18 13.92
C LEU A 295 -5.67 -1.54 15.29
N GLN A 296 -5.62 -0.22 15.32
CA GLN A 296 -5.51 0.59 16.54
C GLN A 296 -6.43 1.80 16.45
N TRP A 297 -6.92 2.27 17.59
CA TRP A 297 -7.67 3.52 17.67
C TRP A 297 -6.74 4.68 18.02
N ARG A 298 -6.89 5.81 17.32
CA ARG A 298 -6.26 7.08 17.66
C ARG A 298 -7.29 8.00 18.28
N GLU A 299 -6.99 8.49 19.48
CA GLU A 299 -7.78 9.53 20.12
C GLU A 299 -7.30 10.91 19.68
N ARG A 300 -8.26 11.84 19.62
CA ARG A 300 -7.96 13.24 19.37
C ARG A 300 -7.25 13.85 20.58
N VAL A 301 -6.21 14.65 20.33
CA VAL A 301 -5.39 15.27 21.36
C VAL A 301 -5.77 16.75 21.57
N ILE A 302 -6.06 17.47 20.49
CA ILE A 302 -6.47 18.87 20.50
C ILE A 302 -7.68 19.09 19.59
N THR A 303 -8.43 20.18 19.78
CA THR A 303 -9.48 20.59 18.83
C THR A 303 -8.87 21.13 17.54
N PRO A 304 -9.58 21.08 16.40
CA PRO A 304 -9.16 21.73 15.17
C PRO A 304 -8.72 23.19 15.39
N LEU A 305 -7.61 23.58 14.77
CA LEU A 305 -7.02 24.91 14.88
C LEU A 305 -7.32 25.77 13.66
N PHE A 306 -7.55 27.06 13.92
CA PHE A 306 -7.79 28.06 12.86
C PHE A 306 -8.99 27.69 11.99
N GLU A 307 -8.80 27.63 10.67
CA GLU A 307 -9.83 27.24 9.71
C GLU A 307 -9.72 25.79 9.27
N SER A 308 -8.84 24.98 9.90
CA SER A 308 -8.67 23.58 9.54
C SER A 308 -9.97 22.80 9.75
N GLN A 309 -10.27 21.89 8.84
CA GLN A 309 -11.40 20.98 8.94
C GLN A 309 -10.88 19.56 8.80
N THR A 310 -11.55 18.60 9.44
CA THR A 310 -11.18 17.19 9.28
C THR A 310 -11.38 16.73 7.83
N ASP A 311 -10.70 15.66 7.44
CA ASP A 311 -10.86 15.10 6.09
C ASP A 311 -12.32 14.70 5.82
N GLN A 312 -12.98 14.07 6.80
CA GLN A 312 -14.39 13.66 6.70
C GLN A 312 -15.36 14.86 6.59
N ALA A 313 -15.08 15.98 7.26
CA ALA A 313 -15.87 17.20 7.12
C ALA A 313 -15.73 17.77 5.70
N ILE A 314 -14.51 17.85 5.18
CA ILE A 314 -14.24 18.34 3.82
C ILE A 314 -14.93 17.43 2.78
N MET A 315 -14.83 16.11 2.91
CA MET A 315 -15.50 15.15 2.03
C MET A 315 -17.03 15.34 2.05
N TYR A 316 -17.61 15.51 3.23
CA TYR A 316 -19.05 15.68 3.35
C TYR A 316 -19.54 17.02 2.75
N GLN A 317 -18.75 18.09 2.87
CA GLN A 317 -19.07 19.36 2.20
C GLN A 317 -19.01 19.24 0.68
N PHE A 318 -18.05 18.49 0.12
CA PHE A 318 -18.07 18.17 -1.31
C PHE A 318 -19.33 17.41 -1.70
N ALA A 319 -19.72 16.38 -0.94
CA ALA A 319 -20.94 15.62 -1.21
C ALA A 319 -22.19 16.51 -1.20
N LYS A 320 -22.31 17.43 -0.23
CA LYS A 320 -23.39 18.44 -0.18
C LYS A 320 -23.37 19.34 -1.40
N LYS A 321 -22.19 19.86 -1.77
CA LYS A 321 -22.05 20.80 -2.88
C LYS A 321 -22.37 20.15 -4.23
N PHE A 322 -22.06 18.88 -4.39
CA PHE A 322 -22.33 18.10 -5.60
C PHE A 322 -23.68 17.38 -5.58
N GLY A 323 -24.45 17.47 -4.48
CA GLY A 323 -25.82 16.99 -4.39
C GLY A 323 -25.98 15.48 -4.25
N PHE A 324 -25.01 14.79 -3.64
CA PHE A 324 -25.09 13.35 -3.34
C PHE A 324 -24.84 13.04 -1.85
N ASP A 325 -25.02 14.05 -0.98
CA ASP A 325 -24.79 13.92 0.45
C ASP A 325 -25.66 12.84 1.11
N LYS A 326 -26.91 12.68 0.66
CA LYS A 326 -27.84 11.67 1.18
C LYS A 326 -27.36 10.25 0.93
N GLU A 327 -26.80 9.98 -0.26
CA GLU A 327 -26.19 8.71 -0.59
C GLU A 327 -24.85 8.53 0.12
N PHE A 328 -24.05 9.59 0.22
CA PHE A 328 -22.72 9.56 0.85
C PHE A 328 -22.76 9.18 2.34
N VAL A 329 -23.76 9.64 3.09
CA VAL A 329 -23.84 9.42 4.54
C VAL A 329 -24.98 8.47 4.96
N LYS A 330 -25.54 7.73 4.02
CA LYS A 330 -26.77 6.95 4.21
C LYS A 330 -26.73 6.00 5.42
N THR A 331 -25.56 5.45 5.70
CA THR A 331 -25.29 4.47 6.76
C THR A 331 -24.42 5.02 7.88
N LEU A 332 -24.11 6.32 7.83
CA LEU A 332 -23.20 7.00 8.75
C LEU A 332 -23.97 7.89 9.72
N GLU A 333 -23.42 8.02 10.93
CA GLU A 333 -23.94 8.94 11.93
C GLU A 333 -23.25 10.29 11.74
N ILE A 334 -24.05 11.36 11.65
CA ILE A 334 -23.54 12.72 11.49
C ILE A 334 -23.51 13.42 12.84
N TRP A 335 -22.40 14.11 13.09
CA TRP A 335 -22.22 14.93 14.27
C TRP A 335 -21.58 16.26 13.88
N LYS A 336 -21.64 17.21 14.81
CA LYS A 336 -20.89 18.46 14.71
C LYS A 336 -19.70 18.38 15.66
N PRO A 337 -18.45 18.40 15.16
CA PRO A 337 -17.28 18.46 16.03
C PRO A 337 -17.31 19.75 16.88
N ASP A 338 -16.69 19.68 18.05
CA ASP A 338 -16.47 20.85 18.91
C ASP A 338 -15.31 21.73 18.40
N GLY A 339 -15.06 22.85 19.10
CA GLY A 339 -14.04 23.83 18.73
C GLY A 339 -14.47 24.74 17.57
N ASP A 340 -13.51 25.19 16.77
CA ASP A 340 -13.72 26.08 15.61
C ASP A 340 -14.18 25.32 14.34
N ALA A 341 -14.62 24.07 14.48
CA ALA A 341 -15.14 23.27 13.39
C ALA A 341 -16.38 23.93 12.77
N LYS A 342 -16.31 24.21 11.46
CA LYS A 342 -17.36 24.94 10.73
C LYS A 342 -18.46 24.00 10.24
N PHE A 343 -18.13 22.73 10.03
CA PHE A 343 -18.96 21.78 9.31
C PHE A 343 -19.30 20.55 10.16
N ASP A 344 -20.53 20.05 9.96
CA ASP A 344 -20.87 18.69 10.41
C ASP A 344 -20.06 17.66 9.60
N GLU A 345 -19.90 16.46 10.16
CA GLU A 345 -19.16 15.36 9.54
C GLU A 345 -19.70 13.99 9.97
N PRO A 346 -19.37 12.90 9.24
CA PRO A 346 -19.54 11.54 9.72
C PRO A 346 -18.68 11.23 10.95
N THR A 347 -19.22 10.52 11.94
CA THR A 347 -18.44 10.08 13.11
C THR A 347 -17.41 9.02 12.71
N PRO A 348 -16.17 9.07 13.23
CA PRO A 348 -15.16 8.02 13.03
C PRO A 348 -15.64 6.62 13.41
N GLU A 349 -16.49 6.52 14.44
CA GLU A 349 -17.08 5.27 14.91
C GLU A 349 -18.03 4.65 13.89
N SER A 350 -18.91 5.45 13.29
CA SER A 350 -19.86 4.94 12.28
C SER A 350 -19.13 4.53 10.99
N MET A 351 -18.10 5.29 10.59
CA MET A 351 -17.23 4.94 9.46
C MET A 351 -16.52 3.60 9.70
N LEU A 352 -15.91 3.39 10.88
CA LEU A 352 -15.28 2.09 11.19
C LEU A 352 -16.31 0.95 11.21
N LYS A 353 -17.51 1.17 11.75
CA LYS A 353 -18.58 0.16 11.74
C LYS A 353 -19.03 -0.19 10.32
N GLU A 354 -19.03 0.77 9.39
CA GLU A 354 -19.24 0.49 7.97
C GLU A 354 -18.12 -0.35 7.35
N ILE A 355 -16.87 -0.02 7.64
CA ILE A 355 -15.71 -0.81 7.20
C ILE A 355 -15.80 -2.24 7.75
N ASN A 356 -16.14 -2.41 9.04
CA ASN A 356 -16.30 -3.74 9.65
C ASN A 356 -17.38 -4.59 8.96
N ARG A 357 -18.45 -3.96 8.45
CA ARG A 357 -19.54 -4.65 7.73
C ARG A 357 -19.17 -5.04 6.31
N SER A 358 -18.21 -4.38 5.68
CA SER A 358 -17.84 -4.61 4.28
C SER A 358 -16.64 -5.51 4.06
N THR A 359 -15.71 -5.59 5.01
CA THR A 359 -14.36 -6.15 4.79
C THR A 359 -14.07 -7.41 5.60
N TRP A 360 -15.01 -8.36 5.59
CA TRP A 360 -14.91 -9.62 6.37
C TRP A 360 -13.71 -10.48 6.01
N THR A 361 -13.27 -10.42 4.76
CA THR A 361 -12.19 -11.22 4.19
C THR A 361 -10.82 -10.91 4.79
N ILE A 362 -10.65 -9.75 5.43
CA ILE A 362 -9.35 -9.25 5.89
C ILE A 362 -9.31 -8.93 7.39
N GLY A 363 -10.21 -9.50 8.18
CA GLY A 363 -10.10 -9.49 9.64
C GLY A 363 -10.52 -8.18 10.32
N TYR A 364 -11.23 -7.30 9.62
CA TYR A 364 -11.91 -6.14 10.23
C TYR A 364 -13.16 -6.56 11.02
N THR A 365 -13.69 -7.77 10.80
CA THR A 365 -14.81 -8.31 11.57
C THR A 365 -14.44 -8.38 13.05
N GLY A 366 -15.23 -7.72 13.90
CA GLY A 366 -15.01 -7.68 15.35
C GLY A 366 -14.05 -6.59 15.84
N GLN A 367 -13.47 -5.79 14.95
CA GLN A 367 -12.64 -4.62 15.31
C GLN A 367 -13.52 -3.37 15.50
N SER A 368 -14.46 -3.44 16.45
CA SER A 368 -15.38 -2.34 16.72
C SER A 368 -14.65 -1.14 17.33
N PRO A 369 -15.16 0.10 17.16
CA PRO A 369 -14.59 1.28 17.82
C PRO A 369 -14.46 1.10 19.33
N GLU A 370 -15.47 0.49 19.97
CA GLU A 370 -15.50 0.25 21.41
C GLU A 370 -14.38 -0.69 21.84
N ARG A 371 -14.16 -1.78 21.08
CA ARG A 371 -13.07 -2.74 21.33
C ARG A 371 -11.71 -2.08 21.19
N LEU A 372 -11.49 -1.34 20.10
CA LEU A 372 -10.20 -0.70 19.86
C LEU A 372 -9.90 0.38 20.91
N LYS A 373 -10.89 1.20 21.27
CA LYS A 373 -10.77 2.19 22.36
C LYS A 373 -10.49 1.53 23.71
N LEU A 374 -11.16 0.42 24.02
CA LEU A 374 -10.93 -0.32 25.26
C LEU A 374 -9.50 -0.89 25.31
N HIS A 375 -9.01 -1.42 24.19
CA HIS A 375 -7.61 -1.87 24.06
C HIS A 375 -6.64 -0.71 24.30
N MET A 376 -6.87 0.46 23.68
CA MET A 376 -6.05 1.65 23.88
C MET A 376 -6.02 2.11 25.35
N LYS A 377 -7.18 2.13 26.03
CA LYS A 377 -7.28 2.50 27.46
C LYS A 377 -6.52 1.55 28.39
N ASN A 378 -6.30 0.31 27.97
CA ASN A 378 -5.66 -0.74 28.77
C ASN A 378 -4.31 -1.17 28.17
N GLN A 379 -3.65 -0.36 27.34
CA GLN A 379 -2.37 -0.75 26.73
C GLN A 379 -1.31 -1.16 27.76
N ALA A 380 -1.35 -0.61 28.97
CA ALA A 380 -0.41 -0.95 30.05
C ALA A 380 -0.58 -2.40 30.58
N THR A 381 -1.66 -3.10 30.23
CA THR A 381 -1.93 -4.47 30.71
C THR A 381 -1.46 -5.56 29.76
N PHE A 382 -0.95 -5.22 28.58
CA PHE A 382 -0.62 -6.16 27.50
C PHE A 382 0.87 -6.15 27.13
#